data_AF-A0A8S2RKF7-F1
#
_entry.id   AF-A0A8S2RKF7-F1
#
_cell.length_a   1.000
_cell.length_b   1.000
_cell.length_c   1.000
_cell.angle_alpha   90.00
_cell.angle_beta   90.00
_cell.angle_gamma   90.00
#
_symmetry.space_group_name_H-M   'P 1'
#
loop_
_entity.id
_entity.type
_entity.pdbx_description
1 polymer ?
#
loop_
_entity_poly.entity_id
_entity_poly.type
_entity_poly.pdbx_seq_one_letter_code
_entity_poly.pdbx_strand_id
1 'polypeptide(L)'
;FNDKIIHPLNKDEHAIHNTIYYQTILERQNVILLGDSLGDTAMIDGMNNLKNVLKIGFLNHSTPEKLETYKNAFDIVLCEDETFVVPNSILKVIQ
;
A
#
# COMPACT_ATOMS: atom_id res chain seq x y z
N PHE A 1 14.56 8.18 -25.22
CA PHE A 1 13.98 8.38 -23.88
C PHE A 1 13.72 7.02 -23.28
N ASN A 2 14.68 6.49 -22.52
CA ASN A 2 14.65 5.10 -22.03
C ASN A 2 15.08 5.00 -20.56
N ASP A 3 14.83 6.05 -19.78
CA ASP A 3 15.00 6.00 -18.33
C ASP A 3 13.65 5.62 -17.74
N LYS A 4 13.63 4.56 -16.91
CA LYS A 4 12.44 4.09 -16.18
C LYS A 4 11.93 5.20 -15.26
N ILE A 5 11.00 6.02 -15.75
CA ILE A 5 10.33 7.04 -14.94
C ILE A 5 9.40 6.33 -13.95
N ILE A 6 9.58 6.60 -12.66
CA ILE A 6 8.61 6.17 -11.64
C ILE A 6 7.39 7.09 -11.73
N HIS A 7 6.23 6.50 -12.01
CA HIS A 7 4.93 7.17 -12.04
C HIS A 7 4.02 6.51 -11.00
N PRO A 8 2.99 7.19 -10.45
CA PRO A 8 1.98 6.59 -9.56
C PRO A 8 1.49 5.17 -9.86
N LEU A 9 1.50 4.73 -11.13
CA LEU A 9 1.04 3.40 -11.56
C LEU A 9 2.18 2.38 -11.74
N ASN A 10 3.41 2.75 -11.38
CA ASN A 10 4.63 1.96 -11.53
C ASN A 10 5.55 2.14 -10.29
N LYS A 11 4.92 2.29 -9.12
CA LYS A 11 5.56 2.38 -7.79
C LYS A 11 5.50 1.02 -7.08
N ASP A 12 5.85 -0.03 -7.80
CA ASP A 12 5.82 -1.39 -7.30
C ASP A 12 7.25 -1.91 -7.05
N GLU A 13 7.39 -3.18 -6.69
CA GLU A 13 8.70 -3.79 -6.45
C GLU A 13 9.60 -3.80 -7.70
N HIS A 14 9.03 -3.68 -8.91
CA HIS A 14 9.80 -3.71 -10.15
C HIS A 14 10.76 -2.52 -10.29
N ALA A 15 10.52 -1.44 -9.57
CA ALA A 15 11.42 -0.29 -9.50
C ALA A 15 12.76 -0.61 -8.79
N ILE A 16 12.78 -1.59 -7.89
CA ILE A 16 13.92 -1.83 -6.99
C ILE A 16 14.67 -3.14 -7.25
N HIS A 17 14.22 -4.00 -8.17
CA HIS A 17 14.87 -5.27 -8.54
C HIS A 17 16.39 -5.18 -8.78
N ASN A 18 16.88 -4.06 -9.31
CA ASN A 18 18.31 -3.87 -9.62
C ASN A 18 19.10 -3.17 -8.49
N THR A 19 18.51 -3.04 -7.30
CA THR A 19 19.13 -2.34 -6.16
C THR A 19 19.53 -3.31 -5.06
N ILE A 20 20.51 -2.92 -4.25
CA ILE A 20 20.93 -3.68 -3.06
C ILE A 20 19.79 -3.92 -2.07
N TYR A 21 18.74 -3.09 -2.11
CA TYR A 21 17.59 -3.17 -1.22
C TYR A 21 16.67 -4.35 -1.55
N TYR A 22 16.67 -4.84 -2.79
CA TYR A 22 15.83 -5.97 -3.22
C TYR A 22 16.08 -7.21 -2.36
N GLN A 23 17.35 -7.52 -2.07
CA GLN A 23 17.72 -8.66 -1.22
C GLN A 23 17.18 -8.52 0.21
N THR A 24 17.14 -7.30 0.76
CA THR A 24 16.67 -7.03 2.12
C THR A 24 15.16 -7.11 2.27
N ILE A 25 14.40 -6.88 1.18
CA ILE A 25 12.94 -6.96 1.21
C ILE A 25 12.40 -8.34 0.84
N LEU A 26 13.18 -9.16 0.11
CA LEU A 26 12.82 -10.53 -0.26
C LEU A 26 12.60 -11.45 0.95
N GLU A 27 13.08 -11.09 2.14
CA GLU A 27 12.82 -11.85 3.36
C GLU A 27 11.56 -11.37 4.10
N ARG A 28 11.01 -10.20 3.74
CA ARG A 28 9.85 -9.61 4.42
C ARG A 28 8.56 -10.16 3.82
N GLN A 29 7.85 -10.96 4.61
CA GLN A 29 6.60 -11.60 4.18
C GLN A 29 5.34 -10.87 4.66
N ASN A 30 5.50 -9.83 5.49
CA ASN A 30 4.38 -9.09 6.08
C ASN A 30 4.41 -7.65 5.58
N VAL A 31 3.29 -7.17 5.05
CA VAL A 31 3.17 -5.82 4.49
C VAL A 31 1.95 -5.11 5.08
N ILE A 32 2.16 -3.86 5.48
CA ILE A 32 1.08 -2.89 5.69
C ILE A 32 1.15 -1.90 4.53
N LEU A 33 0.12 -1.91 3.68
CA LEU A 33 -0.03 -0.99 2.57
C LEU A 33 -0.92 0.16 3.01
N LEU A 34 -0.44 1.39 2.83
CA LEU A 34 -1.17 2.62 3.10
C LEU A 34 -1.35 3.35 1.76
N GLY A 35 -2.58 3.68 1.39
CA GLY A 35 -2.88 4.34 0.12
C GLY A 35 -4.08 5.27 0.24
N ASP A 36 -4.12 6.34 -0.56
CA ASP A 36 -5.22 7.30 -0.62
C ASP A 36 -6.00 7.21 -1.95
N SER A 37 -5.56 6.32 -2.84
CA SER A 37 -6.19 6.05 -4.12
C SER A 37 -6.32 4.54 -4.36
N LEU A 38 -7.26 4.15 -5.22
CA LEU A 38 -7.42 2.75 -5.62
C LEU A 38 -6.18 2.19 -6.34
N GLY A 39 -5.44 3.06 -7.04
CA GLY A 39 -4.21 2.69 -7.74
C GLY A 39 -3.10 2.23 -6.79
N ASP A 40 -3.12 2.69 -5.55
CA ASP A 40 -2.12 2.33 -4.54
C ASP A 40 -2.21 0.85 -4.15
N THR A 41 -3.35 0.20 -4.36
CA THR A 41 -3.50 -1.24 -4.13
C THR A 41 -2.58 -2.09 -5.01
N ALA A 42 -2.09 -1.55 -6.13
CA ALA A 42 -1.13 -2.19 -7.03
C ALA A 42 0.32 -2.06 -6.55
N MET A 43 0.62 -1.32 -5.48
CA MET A 43 2.01 -1.18 -4.97
C MET A 43 2.61 -2.48 -4.45
N ILE A 44 1.77 -3.49 -4.17
CA ILE A 44 2.21 -4.84 -3.80
C ILE A 44 2.41 -5.76 -5.01
N ASP A 45 2.07 -5.31 -6.22
CA ASP A 45 2.28 -6.12 -7.41
C ASP A 45 3.78 -6.37 -7.63
N GLY A 46 4.14 -7.60 -8.00
CA GLY A 46 5.55 -8.03 -8.10
C GLY A 46 6.11 -8.67 -6.82
N MET A 47 5.50 -8.46 -5.65
CA MET A 47 5.93 -9.06 -4.38
C MET A 47 5.45 -10.51 -4.24
N ASN A 48 6.25 -11.43 -4.78
CA ASN A 48 5.91 -12.85 -4.89
C ASN A 48 5.97 -13.65 -3.57
N ASN A 49 6.51 -13.07 -2.51
CA ASN A 49 6.83 -13.74 -1.23
C ASN A 49 5.94 -13.30 -0.05
N LEU A 50 4.88 -12.53 -0.31
CA LEU A 50 3.98 -12.01 0.73
C LEU A 50 3.11 -13.11 1.33
N LYS A 51 3.06 -13.16 2.67
CA LYS A 51 2.16 -14.04 3.44
C LYS A 51 1.00 -13.28 4.06
N ASN A 52 1.28 -12.11 4.62
CA ASN A 52 0.28 -11.28 5.29
C ASN A 52 0.30 -9.88 4.67
N VAL A 53 -0.87 -9.43 4.23
CA VAL A 53 -1.05 -8.09 3.67
C VAL A 53 -2.21 -7.43 4.39
N LEU A 54 -1.98 -6.24 4.91
CA LEU A 54 -3.02 -5.38 5.46
C LEU A 54 -3.06 -4.09 4.64
N LYS A 55 -4.18 -3.82 3.99
CA LYS A 55 -4.41 -2.62 3.17
C LYS A 55 -5.26 -1.61 3.93
N ILE A 56 -4.73 -0.41 4.13
CA ILE A 56 -5.41 0.70 4.79
C ILE A 56 -5.57 1.85 3.78
N GLY A 57 -6.82 2.18 3.47
CA GLY A 57 -7.21 3.21 2.51
C GLY A 57 -7.63 4.50 3.19
N PHE A 58 -7.05 5.63 2.80
CA PHE A 58 -7.46 6.97 3.24
C PHE A 58 -8.46 7.55 2.24
N LEU A 59 -9.73 7.66 2.65
CA LEU A 59 -10.80 8.23 1.84
C LEU A 59 -11.09 9.66 2.29
N ASN A 60 -10.32 10.61 1.77
CA ASN A 60 -10.40 12.03 2.16
C ASN A 60 -11.71 12.71 1.71
N HIS A 61 -12.37 12.19 0.66
CA HIS A 61 -13.64 12.71 0.15
C HIS A 61 -14.61 11.57 -0.11
N SER A 62 -15.44 11.27 0.88
CA SER A 62 -16.34 10.12 0.84
C SER A 62 -17.60 10.42 0.05
N THR A 63 -17.91 9.52 -0.90
CA THR A 63 -19.25 9.39 -1.50
C THR A 63 -19.70 7.95 -1.30
N PRO A 64 -21.01 7.65 -1.27
CA PRO A 64 -21.49 6.28 -1.10
C PRO A 64 -20.86 5.28 -2.09
N GLU A 65 -20.69 5.70 -3.35
CA GLU A 65 -20.04 4.90 -4.40
C GLU A 65 -18.54 4.69 -4.16
N LYS A 66 -17.81 5.76 -3.79
CA LYS A 66 -16.38 5.66 -3.49
C LYS A 66 -16.13 4.81 -2.26
N LEU A 67 -16.94 4.98 -1.21
CA LEU A 67 -16.83 4.19 0.01
C LEU A 67 -17.01 2.70 -0.28
N GLU A 68 -18.01 2.34 -1.09
CA GLU A 68 -18.22 0.94 -1.48
C GLU A 68 -17.03 0.39 -2.28
N THR A 69 -16.50 1.19 -3.21
CA THR A 69 -15.32 0.79 -3.99
C THR A 69 -14.09 0.61 -3.09
N TYR A 70 -13.87 1.50 -2.12
CA TYR A 70 -12.75 1.41 -1.18
C TYR A 70 -12.88 0.22 -0.24
N LYS A 71 -14.09 -0.09 0.25
CA LYS A 71 -14.35 -1.28 1.08
C LYS A 71 -14.04 -2.59 0.37
N ASN A 72 -14.20 -2.63 -0.95
CA ASN A 72 -13.85 -3.80 -1.75
C ASN A 72 -12.34 -3.90 -2.03
N ALA A 73 -11.61 -2.78 -1.97
CA ALA A 73 -10.20 -2.70 -2.34
C ALA A 73 -9.24 -2.74 -1.14
N PHE A 74 -9.67 -2.25 0.03
CA PHE A 74 -8.89 -2.11 1.26
C PHE A 74 -9.55 -2.87 2.42
N ASP A 75 -8.74 -3.40 3.33
CA ASP A 75 -9.22 -4.09 4.53
C ASP A 75 -9.76 -3.10 5.58
N ILE A 76 -9.14 -1.91 5.65
CA ILE A 76 -9.55 -0.81 6.53
C ILE A 76 -9.70 0.45 5.67
N VAL A 77 -10.83 1.15 5.80
CA VAL A 77 -11.06 2.43 5.14
C VAL A 77 -11.23 3.51 6.19
N LEU A 78 -10.32 4.48 6.19
CA LEU A 78 -10.35 5.65 7.04
C LEU A 78 -11.04 6.79 6.28
N CYS A 79 -12.26 7.12 6.67
CA CYS A 79 -13.07 8.14 6.00
C CYS A 79 -12.83 9.50 6.66
N GLU A 80 -12.41 10.49 5.86
CA GLU A 80 -12.17 11.87 6.32
C GLU A 80 -11.22 11.95 7.54
N ASP A 81 -10.32 10.98 7.66
CA ASP A 81 -9.29 10.92 8.71
C ASP A 81 -7.93 11.27 8.10
N GLU A 82 -7.41 12.44 8.44
CA GLU A 82 -6.11 12.95 7.98
C GLU A 82 -4.96 12.56 8.93
N THR A 83 -5.15 11.54 9.77
CA THR A 83 -4.18 11.14 10.82
C THR A 83 -3.62 9.74 10.63
N PHE A 84 -2.44 9.48 11.20
CA PHE A 84 -1.82 8.15 11.24
C PHE A 84 -2.10 7.41 12.56
N VAL A 85 -3.18 7.73 13.29
CA VAL A 85 -3.46 7.11 14.60
C VAL A 85 -3.69 5.61 14.44
N VAL A 86 -4.50 5.18 13.46
CA VAL A 86 -4.81 3.76 13.24
C VAL A 86 -3.56 2.98 12.81
N PRO A 87 -2.81 3.37 11.75
CA PRO A 87 -1.56 2.69 11.40
C PRO A 87 -0.57 2.61 12.57
N ASN A 88 -0.35 3.71 13.30
CA ASN A 88 0.60 3.72 14.42
C ASN A 88 0.13 2.84 15.60
N SER A 89 -1.18 2.74 15.83
CA SER A 89 -1.72 1.86 16.87
C SER A 89 -1.49 0.39 16.54
N ILE A 90 -1.62 0.02 15.26
CA ILE A 90 -1.31 -1.33 14.78
C ILE A 90 0.19 -1.61 14.94
N LEU A 91 1.04 -0.67 14.52
CA LEU A 91 2.50 -0.79 14.66
C LEU A 91 2.93 -1.01 16.12
N LYS A 92 2.30 -0.32 17.08
CA LYS A 92 2.58 -0.47 18.52
C LYS A 92 2.23 -1.85 19.09
N VAL A 93 1.32 -2.59 18.46
CA VAL A 93 0.89 -3.91 18.92
C VAL A 93 1.77 -5.02 18.33
N ILE A 94 2.34 -4.79 17.14
CA ILE A 94 3.19 -5.77 16.44
C ILE A 94 4.69 -5.58 16.68
N GLN A 95 5.08 -4.47 17.33
CA GLN A 95 6.43 -4.23 17.86
C GLN A 95 6.58 -4.86 19.25
#